data_AF-A0A372R0T0-F1
#
_entry.id   AF-A0A372R0T0-F1
#
_cell.length_a   1.000
_cell.length_b   1.000
_cell.length_c   1.000
_cell.angle_alpha   90.00
_cell.angle_beta   90.00
_cell.angle_gamma   90.00
#
_symmetry.space_group_name_H-M   'P 1'
#
loop_
_entity.id
_entity.type
_entity.pdbx_description
1 polymer ?
#
loop_
_entity_poly.entity_id
_entity_poly.type
_entity_poly.pdbx_seq_one_letter_code
_entity_poly.pdbx_strand_id
1 'polypeptide(L)'
;MASSQTSSKRRSSKQQVRESAKNSSKNSKNEPLYSINTINALDWQLLMWFASLETVENYICLFIVIWDGMPVRDRPQFSRELREETDNLIQIIKELNISKENDKNYPKMLDDYKNYRFLSNQAPRQNLVHDVWVELENNGLKNNSYAVLNQLERCSFFQKKELRAMVLSRIKSFQSFSRKTKEVKELQQAPLNNKVKDEDQEIILRENESLKNQIAVLSEKISQIGNSTIFEDGEKQLIADITDLQDILSDFTMVQGSDYKVIDEPATSLLKTWKCKVDYPSTKANSVLGTLLQRLVITTILDEVQHYLQYSRSSGDIDPTLESDMVNASESLIKYAKLFNDNRKGEDVITKITPIIIRRHVYSSLSHRGFSNEHLLIKEIADKLLNEMNKYRQVVDEETNDELNDQAIQITRKVIDIFCFRLKAQSFEPTFQFFEAGQAVDARFMQGVVETKKLEVEACGFPCIGIFDGDESVQKIYTKARIITRPKTNNTNERYIVYSMNTSTHTLSESGLRFDNNGPSANSQSYSERVYISS
;
A
#
# COMPACT_ATOMS: atom_id res chain seq x y z
N MET A 1 -77.17 24.96 -22.11
CA MET A 1 -77.56 26.32 -22.54
C MET A 1 -76.29 27.10 -22.89
N ALA A 2 -76.31 27.73 -24.07
CA ALA A 2 -75.47 28.83 -24.62
C ALA A 2 -73.92 28.66 -24.61
N SER A 3 -73.22 28.57 -25.77
CA SER A 3 -72.93 29.59 -26.82
C SER A 3 -71.94 30.68 -26.37
N SER A 4 -70.65 30.56 -26.77
CA SER A 4 -69.89 31.45 -27.70
C SER A 4 -69.21 32.64 -27.00
N GLN A 5 -68.05 33.23 -27.36
CA GLN A 5 -67.26 33.38 -28.60
C GLN A 5 -65.74 33.51 -28.30
N THR A 6 -64.97 33.34 -29.38
CA THR A 6 -63.54 33.48 -29.66
C THR A 6 -62.83 34.79 -29.26
N SER A 7 -61.51 34.73 -28.97
CA SER A 7 -60.47 35.38 -29.82
C SER A 7 -59.03 34.93 -29.47
N SER A 8 -58.17 35.07 -30.48
CA SER A 8 -56.87 34.44 -30.70
C SER A 8 -55.69 35.15 -30.00
N LYS A 9 -54.70 34.37 -29.52
CA LYS A 9 -53.27 34.67 -29.68
C LYS A 9 -52.37 33.43 -29.44
N ARG A 10 -51.76 32.99 -30.55
CA ARG A 10 -50.68 32.02 -30.79
C ARG A 10 -49.92 31.48 -29.56
N ARG A 11 -49.98 30.16 -29.37
CA ARG A 11 -49.03 29.36 -28.59
C ARG A 11 -47.91 28.82 -29.50
N SER A 12 -46.68 28.93 -28.99
CA SER A 12 -45.45 28.38 -29.52
C SER A 12 -45.43 26.85 -29.47
N SER A 13 -45.24 26.19 -30.61
CA SER A 13 -44.89 24.77 -30.71
C SER A 13 -43.38 24.59 -30.88
N LYS A 14 -42.79 23.81 -29.97
CA LYS A 14 -41.54 23.10 -30.18
C LYS A 14 -41.75 22.06 -31.29
N GLN A 15 -40.76 21.92 -32.18
CA GLN A 15 -40.02 20.67 -32.45
C GLN A 15 -39.52 20.60 -33.91
N GLN A 16 -38.18 20.55 -34.02
CA GLN A 16 -37.33 19.91 -35.04
C GLN A 16 -37.58 20.17 -36.54
N VAL A 17 -36.58 20.72 -37.22
CA VAL A 17 -35.71 20.04 -38.22
C VAL A 17 -34.97 21.10 -39.07
N ARG A 18 -33.71 20.80 -39.40
CA ARG A 18 -32.82 21.38 -40.43
C ARG A 18 -32.10 22.70 -40.10
N GLU A 19 -30.83 22.55 -39.70
CA GLU A 19 -29.77 23.36 -40.31
C GLU A 19 -28.83 22.44 -41.09
N SER A 20 -28.77 22.72 -42.38
CA SER A 20 -28.00 22.03 -43.39
C SER A 20 -26.55 22.49 -43.33
N ALA A 21 -25.66 21.52 -43.35
CA ALA A 21 -24.22 21.67 -43.49
C ALA A 21 -23.81 22.50 -44.72
N LYS A 22 -22.79 23.36 -44.54
CA LYS A 22 -21.75 23.54 -45.55
C LYS A 22 -20.41 23.12 -44.96
N ASN A 23 -19.86 22.11 -45.60
CA ASN A 23 -18.59 21.46 -45.33
C ASN A 23 -17.40 22.40 -45.53
N SER A 24 -16.42 22.35 -44.62
CA SER A 24 -15.01 22.29 -45.01
C SER A 24 -14.41 21.02 -44.40
N SER A 25 -13.82 20.19 -45.25
CA SER A 25 -13.40 18.83 -44.99
C SER A 25 -12.18 18.69 -44.08
N LYS A 26 -12.36 17.88 -43.03
CA LYS A 26 -11.48 16.82 -42.49
C LYS A 26 -9.96 16.92 -42.74
N ASN A 27 -9.20 16.88 -41.65
CA ASN A 27 -8.65 15.59 -41.22
C ASN A 27 -8.32 15.58 -39.72
N SER A 28 -8.90 14.58 -39.05
CA SER A 28 -8.75 14.25 -37.65
C SER A 28 -7.42 13.54 -37.38
N LYS A 29 -6.80 13.86 -36.25
CA LYS A 29 -6.41 12.87 -35.22
C LYS A 29 -6.29 13.61 -33.89
N ASN A 30 -7.06 13.15 -32.92
CA ASN A 30 -6.98 13.56 -31.52
C ASN A 30 -5.60 13.17 -30.98
N GLU A 31 -4.63 14.07 -31.07
CA GLU A 31 -3.51 14.07 -30.14
C GLU A 31 -3.87 15.02 -28.99
N PRO A 32 -3.66 14.62 -27.72
CA PRO A 32 -3.79 15.57 -26.63
C PRO A 32 -2.78 16.69 -26.88
N LEU A 33 -3.21 17.94 -26.69
CA LEU A 33 -2.42 19.15 -26.96
C LEU A 33 -1.07 19.21 -26.21
N TYR A 34 -0.78 18.23 -25.33
CA TYR A 34 0.47 18.02 -24.64
C TYR A 34 0.73 16.51 -24.51
N SER A 35 1.69 15.98 -25.28
CA SER A 35 2.25 14.65 -25.10
C SER A 35 3.54 14.75 -24.28
N ILE A 36 3.70 13.91 -23.25
CA ILE A 36 4.94 13.81 -22.46
C ILE A 36 6.16 13.48 -23.34
N ASN A 37 5.92 12.90 -24.52
CA ASN A 37 6.96 12.51 -25.48
C ASN A 37 7.53 13.67 -26.30
N THR A 38 7.01 14.90 -26.13
CA THR A 38 7.45 16.12 -26.85
C THR A 38 8.15 17.15 -25.96
N ILE A 39 8.41 16.83 -24.68
CA ILE A 39 9.06 17.75 -23.73
C ILE A 39 10.57 17.76 -23.99
N ASN A 40 11.16 18.94 -24.22
CA ASN A 40 12.62 19.07 -24.40
C ASN A 40 13.31 18.68 -23.07
N ALA A 41 14.46 18.00 -23.14
CA ALA A 41 15.22 17.60 -21.95
C ALA A 41 15.52 18.79 -21.00
N LEU A 42 15.73 19.99 -21.56
CA LEU A 42 15.92 21.21 -20.78
C LEU A 42 14.64 21.67 -20.06
N ASP A 43 13.45 21.41 -20.61
CA ASP A 43 12.17 21.77 -19.98
C ASP A 43 11.88 20.83 -18.79
N TRP A 44 12.26 19.55 -18.91
CA TRP A 44 12.18 18.59 -17.80
C TRP A 44 13.17 18.95 -16.68
N GLN A 45 14.41 19.31 -17.02
CA GLN A 45 15.39 19.75 -16.03
C GLN A 45 14.94 21.02 -15.30
N LEU A 46 14.31 21.96 -16.01
CA LEU A 46 13.74 23.17 -15.42
C LEU A 46 12.59 22.84 -14.44
N LEU A 47 11.68 21.94 -14.84
CA LEU A 47 10.57 21.50 -13.99
C LEU A 47 11.07 20.77 -12.74
N MET A 48 12.04 19.86 -12.91
CA MET A 48 12.66 19.14 -11.80
C MET A 48 13.38 20.09 -10.84
N TRP A 49 13.98 21.16 -11.36
CA TRP A 49 14.57 22.20 -10.53
C TRP A 49 13.52 23.05 -9.78
N PHE A 50 12.43 23.47 -10.41
CA PHE A 50 11.33 24.14 -9.71
C PHE A 50 10.76 23.26 -8.58
N ALA A 51 10.72 21.95 -8.79
CA ALA A 51 10.28 20.98 -7.79
C ALA A 51 11.32 20.75 -6.68
N SER A 52 12.61 21.03 -6.92
CA SER A 52 13.68 20.88 -5.93
C SER A 52 13.87 22.10 -5.02
N LEU A 53 13.10 23.18 -5.20
CA LEU A 53 13.16 24.33 -4.29
C LEU A 53 12.45 24.00 -2.97
N GLU A 54 13.20 23.99 -1.87
CA GLU A 54 12.70 23.49 -0.58
C GLU A 54 12.15 24.59 0.35
N THR A 55 12.56 25.85 0.15
CA THR A 55 12.27 26.97 1.07
C THR A 55 11.41 28.06 0.43
N VAL A 56 10.70 28.83 1.27
CA VAL A 56 9.85 29.94 0.82
C VAL A 56 10.68 31.04 0.17
N GLU A 57 11.88 31.27 0.70
CA GLU A 57 12.91 32.18 0.21
C GLU A 57 13.27 31.90 -1.26
N ASN A 58 13.49 30.62 -1.60
CA ASN A 58 13.80 30.22 -2.96
C ASN A 58 12.66 30.56 -3.93
N TYR A 59 11.41 30.36 -3.49
CA TYR A 59 10.23 30.70 -4.28
C TYR A 59 10.03 32.22 -4.42
N ILE A 60 10.41 33.03 -3.42
CA ILE A 60 10.40 34.51 -3.52
C ILE A 60 11.43 34.98 -4.56
N CYS A 61 12.63 34.40 -4.54
CA CYS A 61 13.66 34.69 -5.53
C CYS A 61 13.21 34.29 -6.95
N LEU A 62 12.59 33.12 -7.10
CA LEU A 62 12.01 32.69 -8.38
C LEU A 62 10.89 33.62 -8.87
N PHE A 63 10.03 34.11 -7.96
CA PHE A 63 8.98 35.08 -8.30
C PHE A 63 9.55 36.36 -8.93
N ILE A 64 10.61 36.92 -8.36
CA ILE A 64 11.29 38.13 -8.87
C ILE A 64 11.85 37.89 -10.28
N VAL A 65 12.48 36.73 -10.49
CA VAL A 65 13.06 36.35 -11.77
C VAL A 65 11.99 36.21 -12.85
N ILE A 66 10.87 35.55 -12.56
CA ILE A 66 9.77 35.39 -13.52
C ILE A 66 9.16 36.76 -13.87
N TRP A 67 8.97 37.62 -12.87
CA TRP A 67 8.48 38.98 -13.11
C TRP A 67 9.46 39.84 -13.91
N ASP A 68 10.77 39.60 -13.79
CA ASP A 68 11.74 40.46 -14.47
C ASP A 68 11.61 40.38 -16.00
N GLY A 69 11.30 39.18 -16.50
CA GLY A 69 11.01 38.90 -17.91
C GLY A 69 9.66 39.40 -18.45
N MET A 70 8.96 40.32 -17.75
CA MET A 70 7.67 40.88 -18.17
C MET A 70 7.66 42.42 -18.31
N PRO A 71 6.85 43.00 -19.21
CA PRO A 71 6.80 44.46 -19.41
C PRO A 71 5.79 45.13 -18.47
N VAL A 72 6.25 45.69 -17.35
CA VAL A 72 5.35 46.25 -16.31
C VAL A 72 4.88 47.68 -16.60
N ARG A 73 5.74 48.56 -17.14
CA ARG A 73 5.43 50.00 -17.25
C ARG A 73 4.36 50.32 -18.28
N ASP A 74 4.36 49.61 -19.40
CA ASP A 74 3.51 49.95 -20.55
C ASP A 74 2.17 49.20 -20.53
N ARG A 75 1.90 48.45 -19.46
CA ARG A 75 0.70 47.61 -19.33
C ARG A 75 0.06 47.76 -17.95
N PRO A 76 -1.02 48.55 -17.82
CA PRO A 76 -1.72 48.77 -16.56
C PRO A 76 -2.12 47.48 -15.82
N GLN A 77 -2.48 46.43 -16.58
CA GLN A 77 -2.80 45.12 -16.02
C GLN A 77 -1.62 44.51 -15.27
N PHE A 78 -0.42 44.52 -15.85
CA PHE A 78 0.77 43.93 -15.24
C PHE A 78 1.29 44.77 -14.07
N SER A 79 1.15 46.09 -14.15
CA SER A 79 1.40 46.99 -13.03
C SER A 79 0.52 46.67 -11.82
N ARG A 80 -0.77 46.39 -12.04
CA ARG A 80 -1.70 46.03 -10.97
C ARG A 80 -1.37 44.63 -10.41
N GLU A 81 -1.19 43.64 -11.29
CA GLU A 81 -0.84 42.27 -10.89
C GLU A 81 0.45 42.23 -10.07
N LEU A 82 1.52 42.92 -10.49
CA LEU A 82 2.77 42.97 -9.73
C LEU A 82 2.57 43.55 -8.33
N ARG A 83 1.79 44.63 -8.21
CA ARG A 83 1.51 45.26 -6.91
C ARG A 83 0.76 44.30 -5.99
N GLU A 84 -0.34 43.74 -6.45
CA GLU A 84 -1.18 42.83 -5.67
C GLU A 84 -0.42 41.57 -5.25
N GLU A 85 0.33 40.95 -6.17
CA GLU A 85 1.10 39.74 -5.88
C GLU A 85 2.24 40.04 -4.90
N THR A 86 2.94 41.17 -5.04
CA THR A 86 4.04 41.56 -4.14
C THR A 86 3.52 41.90 -2.74
N ASP A 87 2.43 42.67 -2.63
CA ASP A 87 1.86 43.05 -1.34
C ASP A 87 1.33 41.80 -0.60
N ASN A 88 0.75 40.85 -1.33
CA ASN A 88 0.34 39.55 -0.79
C ASN A 88 1.55 38.76 -0.26
N LEU A 89 2.63 38.65 -1.05
CA LEU A 89 3.85 37.96 -0.61
C LEU A 89 4.46 38.60 0.64
N ILE A 90 4.54 39.92 0.71
CA ILE A 90 5.02 40.64 1.89
C ILE A 90 4.20 40.28 3.13
N GLN A 91 2.87 40.20 3.00
CA GLN A 91 1.99 39.81 4.09
C GLN A 91 2.24 38.37 4.54
N ILE A 92 2.39 37.43 3.60
CA ILE A 92 2.70 36.03 3.90
C ILE A 92 4.04 35.90 4.62
N ILE A 93 5.08 36.61 4.16
CA ILE A 93 6.42 36.57 4.76
C ILE A 93 6.39 37.07 6.20
N LYS A 94 5.63 38.14 6.48
CA LYS A 94 5.44 38.66 7.85
C LYS A 94 4.77 37.62 8.75
N GLU A 95 3.75 36.91 8.26
CA GLU A 95 3.07 35.86 9.03
C GLU A 95 3.95 34.63 9.32
N LEU A 96 4.82 34.28 8.37
CA LEU A 96 5.79 33.20 8.49
C LEU A 96 7.00 33.56 9.35
N ASN A 97 7.19 34.85 9.69
CA ASN A 97 8.29 35.37 10.50
C ASN A 97 9.70 35.04 9.95
N ILE A 98 9.82 34.89 8.63
CA ILE A 98 11.06 34.55 7.90
C ILE A 98 12.18 35.58 8.11
N SER A 99 11.84 36.82 8.47
CA SER A 99 12.82 37.92 8.57
C SER A 99 13.73 37.87 9.81
N LYS A 100 13.56 36.91 10.73
CA LYS A 100 14.33 36.85 11.97
C LYS A 100 15.49 35.85 11.98
N GLU A 101 15.48 34.85 11.08
CA GLU A 101 16.44 33.73 11.15
C GLU A 101 17.61 33.84 10.15
N ASN A 102 17.49 34.62 9.07
CA ASN A 102 18.44 34.55 7.93
C ASN A 102 19.17 35.87 7.56
N ASP A 103 19.19 36.90 8.42
CA ASP A 103 19.80 38.25 8.18
C ASP A 103 19.33 39.01 6.90
N LYS A 104 18.56 38.36 6.01
CA LYS A 104 18.05 38.89 4.76
C LYS A 104 16.61 39.37 4.91
N ASN A 105 16.37 40.62 4.52
CA ASN A 105 15.05 41.26 4.61
C ASN A 105 14.27 41.10 3.28
N TYR A 106 13.70 39.91 3.05
CA TYR A 106 12.87 39.62 1.86
C TYR A 106 11.68 40.58 1.65
N PRO A 107 10.95 41.03 2.69
CA PRO A 107 9.91 42.05 2.53
C PRO A 107 10.44 43.34 1.91
N LYS A 108 11.59 43.82 2.39
CA LYS A 108 12.25 45.00 1.83
C LYS A 108 12.73 44.74 0.40
N MET A 109 13.33 43.59 0.12
CA MET A 109 13.76 43.22 -1.23
C MET A 109 12.61 43.23 -2.25
N LEU A 110 11.44 42.70 -1.86
CA LEU A 110 10.23 42.71 -2.69
C LEU A 110 9.70 44.15 -2.91
N ASP A 111 9.71 44.98 -1.87
CA ASP A 111 9.29 46.39 -1.99
C ASP A 111 10.26 47.19 -2.86
N ASP A 112 11.58 47.04 -2.65
CA ASP A 112 12.63 47.65 -3.45
C ASP A 112 12.52 47.22 -4.93
N TYR A 113 12.36 45.92 -5.20
CA TYR A 113 12.12 45.42 -6.55
C TYR A 113 10.87 46.04 -7.19
N LYS A 114 9.73 45.99 -6.50
CA LYS A 114 8.47 46.60 -6.95
C LYS A 114 8.69 48.08 -7.29
N ASN A 115 9.35 48.85 -6.43
CA ASN A 115 9.64 50.26 -6.63
C ASN A 115 10.57 50.49 -7.85
N TYR A 116 11.62 49.69 -8.02
CA TYR A 116 12.51 49.78 -9.18
C TYR A 116 11.82 49.43 -10.51
N ARG A 117 10.77 48.61 -10.49
CA ARG A 117 9.97 48.33 -11.70
C ARG A 117 9.15 49.56 -12.14
N PHE A 118 8.73 50.39 -11.19
CA PHE A 118 7.98 51.62 -11.45
C PHE A 118 8.88 52.85 -11.71
N LEU A 119 10.10 52.88 -11.19
CA LEU A 119 11.08 53.96 -11.40
C LEU A 119 11.93 53.73 -12.65
N SER A 120 12.35 54.79 -13.35
CA SER A 120 13.17 54.72 -14.58
C SER A 120 14.56 54.09 -14.42
N ASN A 121 15.05 53.89 -13.20
CA ASN A 121 16.43 53.52 -12.92
C ASN A 121 16.67 52.01 -13.11
N GLN A 122 17.40 51.63 -14.15
CA GLN A 122 17.66 50.22 -14.50
C GLN A 122 18.78 49.57 -13.67
N ALA A 123 19.79 50.34 -13.25
CA ALA A 123 20.96 49.82 -12.55
C ALA A 123 20.64 49.12 -11.20
N PRO A 124 19.88 49.73 -10.26
CA PRO A 124 19.57 49.07 -8.98
C PRO A 124 18.66 47.84 -9.17
N ARG A 125 17.80 47.84 -10.20
CA ARG A 125 17.00 46.67 -10.56
C ARG A 125 17.87 45.51 -11.02
N GLN A 126 18.82 45.78 -11.91
CA GLN A 126 19.71 44.76 -12.47
C GLN A 126 20.60 44.16 -11.37
N ASN A 127 21.12 44.98 -10.46
CA ASN A 127 21.90 44.50 -9.32
C ASN A 127 21.06 43.59 -8.39
N LEU A 128 19.84 44.01 -8.04
CA LEU A 128 18.94 43.18 -7.22
C LEU A 128 18.61 41.84 -7.90
N VAL A 129 18.27 41.88 -9.19
CA VAL A 129 17.96 40.65 -9.96
C VAL A 129 19.20 39.75 -10.05
N HIS A 130 20.40 40.32 -10.19
CA HIS A 130 21.65 39.56 -10.16
C HIS A 130 21.86 38.87 -8.81
N ASP A 131 21.68 39.57 -7.69
CA ASP A 131 21.81 38.98 -6.35
C ASP A 131 20.81 37.83 -6.13
N VAL A 132 19.58 38.00 -6.63
CA VAL A 132 18.54 36.96 -6.63
C VAL A 132 18.96 35.73 -7.44
N TRP A 133 19.59 35.92 -8.61
CA TRP A 133 20.12 34.81 -9.40
C TRP A 133 21.23 34.07 -8.66
N VAL A 134 22.18 34.78 -8.06
CA VAL A 134 23.26 34.19 -7.25
C VAL A 134 22.68 33.35 -6.11
N GLU A 135 21.61 33.83 -5.47
CA GLU A 135 20.93 33.07 -4.42
C GLU A 135 20.29 31.78 -4.94
N LEU A 136 19.62 31.82 -6.09
CA LEU A 136 19.03 30.62 -6.71
C LEU A 136 20.10 29.61 -7.15
N GLU A 137 21.26 30.07 -7.62
CA GLU A 137 22.39 29.21 -7.98
C GLU A 137 22.96 28.45 -6.78
N ASN A 138 23.07 29.12 -5.63
CA ASN A 138 23.48 28.50 -4.38
C ASN A 138 22.46 27.47 -3.86
N ASN A 139 21.18 27.59 -4.27
CA ASN A 139 20.07 26.74 -3.85
C ASN A 139 19.67 25.70 -4.91
N GLY A 140 20.66 25.05 -5.52
CA GLY A 140 20.45 23.87 -6.38
C GLY A 140 20.53 24.13 -7.89
N LEU A 141 20.65 25.38 -8.33
CA LEU A 141 20.87 25.74 -9.73
C LEU A 141 22.36 25.96 -10.06
N LYS A 142 23.23 24.98 -9.81
CA LYS A 142 24.68 25.16 -10.03
C LYS A 142 25.00 25.52 -11.49
N ASN A 143 25.40 26.76 -11.73
CA ASN A 143 25.87 27.31 -13.01
C ASN A 143 24.85 27.27 -14.18
N ASN A 144 23.54 27.21 -13.89
CA ASN A 144 22.48 27.09 -14.91
C ASN A 144 21.55 28.32 -14.99
N SER A 145 21.82 29.43 -14.30
CA SER A 145 20.99 30.65 -14.33
C SER A 145 20.73 31.16 -15.74
N TYR A 146 21.76 31.16 -16.60
CA TYR A 146 21.66 31.59 -17.98
C TYR A 146 20.72 30.72 -18.82
N ALA A 147 20.69 29.40 -18.57
CA ALA A 147 19.79 28.48 -19.26
C ALA A 147 18.32 28.73 -18.87
N VAL A 148 18.08 28.93 -17.57
CA VAL A 148 16.74 29.28 -17.04
C VAL A 148 16.28 30.62 -17.59
N LEU A 149 17.14 31.63 -17.62
CA LEU A 149 16.83 32.94 -18.18
C LEU A 149 16.42 32.84 -19.66
N ASN A 150 17.19 32.14 -20.48
CA ASN A 150 16.90 31.95 -21.91
C ASN A 150 15.56 31.21 -22.13
N GLN A 151 15.26 30.20 -21.31
CA GLN A 151 13.95 29.52 -21.37
C GLN A 151 12.81 30.45 -20.94
N LEU A 152 12.98 31.21 -19.87
CA LEU A 152 11.99 32.20 -19.44
C LEU A 152 11.77 33.27 -20.52
N GLU A 153 12.80 33.73 -21.22
CA GLU A 153 12.64 34.66 -22.35
C GLU A 153 11.77 34.08 -23.46
N ARG A 154 11.89 32.76 -23.73
CA ARG A 154 11.07 32.03 -24.71
C ARG A 154 9.64 31.77 -24.26
N CYS A 155 9.36 31.80 -22.95
CA CYS A 155 8.01 31.62 -22.44
C CYS A 155 7.09 32.79 -22.85
N SER A 156 5.90 32.43 -23.33
CA SER A 156 4.80 33.38 -23.56
C SER A 156 4.39 34.08 -22.27
N PHE A 157 3.73 35.23 -22.38
CA PHE A 157 3.16 35.92 -21.22
C PHE A 157 2.18 35.04 -20.42
N PHE A 158 1.43 34.19 -21.12
CA PHE A 158 0.52 33.25 -20.48
C PHE A 158 1.29 32.22 -19.64
N GLN A 159 2.34 31.59 -20.19
CA GLN A 159 3.17 30.64 -19.46
C GLN A 159 3.87 31.28 -18.25
N LYS A 160 4.38 32.51 -18.39
CA LYS A 160 4.97 33.25 -17.25
C LYS A 160 3.93 33.49 -16.16
N LYS A 161 2.68 33.81 -16.53
CA LYS A 161 1.58 33.98 -15.58
C LYS A 161 1.25 32.66 -14.85
N GLU A 162 1.19 31.54 -15.56
CA GLU A 162 0.98 30.22 -14.94
C GLU A 162 2.13 29.84 -13.99
N LEU A 163 3.39 30.12 -14.37
CA LEU A 163 4.55 29.92 -13.49
C LEU A 163 4.44 30.75 -12.22
N ARG A 164 4.02 32.03 -12.31
CA ARG A 164 3.78 32.85 -11.12
C ARG A 164 2.66 32.30 -10.25
N ALA A 165 1.56 31.87 -10.85
CA ALA A 165 0.44 31.29 -10.12
C ALA A 165 0.87 30.02 -9.36
N MET A 166 1.72 29.19 -9.98
CA MET A 166 2.33 28.02 -9.36
C MET A 166 3.21 28.42 -8.16
N VAL A 167 4.10 29.40 -8.33
CA VAL A 167 4.96 29.90 -7.24
C VAL A 167 4.13 30.45 -6.07
N LEU A 168 3.12 31.28 -6.36
CA LEU A 168 2.23 31.85 -5.34
C LEU A 168 1.41 30.77 -4.62
N SER A 169 0.92 29.77 -5.36
CA SER A 169 0.21 28.62 -4.78
C SER A 169 1.09 27.84 -3.82
N ARG A 170 2.35 27.60 -4.22
CA ARG A 170 3.32 26.90 -3.38
C ARG A 170 3.65 27.67 -2.11
N ILE A 171 3.89 28.98 -2.20
CA ILE A 171 4.12 29.85 -1.03
C ILE A 171 2.89 29.86 -0.09
N LYS A 172 1.67 29.93 -0.64
CA LYS A 172 0.43 29.81 0.16
C LYS A 172 0.29 28.45 0.85
N SER A 173 0.80 27.37 0.25
CA SER A 173 0.81 26.05 0.90
C SER A 173 1.71 26.03 2.13
N PHE A 174 2.85 26.73 2.11
CA PHE A 174 3.70 26.90 3.29
C PHE A 174 3.01 27.73 4.38
N GLN A 175 2.28 28.78 3.99
CA GLN A 175 1.47 29.58 4.92
C GLN A 175 0.38 28.75 5.60
N SER A 176 -0.37 27.96 4.84
CA SER A 176 -1.43 27.11 5.40
C SER A 176 -0.88 26.00 6.28
N PHE A 177 0.27 25.42 5.92
CA PHE A 177 0.97 24.46 6.75
C PHE A 177 1.48 25.10 8.06
N SER A 178 2.11 26.27 8.00
CA SER A 178 2.59 27.00 9.18
C SER A 178 1.47 27.34 10.16
N ARG A 179 0.30 27.78 9.67
CA ARG A 179 -0.88 28.02 10.52
C ARG A 179 -1.34 26.74 11.22
N LYS A 180 -1.49 25.63 10.49
CA LYS A 180 -1.82 24.32 11.07
C LYS A 180 -0.79 23.84 12.09
N THR A 181 0.50 24.05 11.85
CA THR A 181 1.55 23.68 12.81
C THR A 181 1.50 24.54 14.07
N LYS A 182 1.20 25.85 13.96
CA LYS A 182 0.98 26.73 15.12
C LYS A 182 -0.25 26.30 15.92
N GLU A 183 -1.36 26.00 15.24
CA GLU A 183 -2.59 25.47 15.86
C GLU A 183 -2.33 24.15 16.61
N VAL A 184 -1.57 23.22 16.03
CA VAL A 184 -1.21 21.95 16.71
C VAL A 184 -0.29 22.17 17.92
N LYS A 185 0.68 23.10 17.83
CA LYS A 185 1.56 23.43 18.96
C LYS A 185 0.81 24.14 20.09
N GLU A 186 -0.14 25.01 19.77
CA GLU A 186 -1.01 25.69 20.73
C GLU A 186 -1.98 24.70 21.42
N LEU A 187 -2.50 23.70 20.69
CA LEU A 187 -3.32 22.61 21.25
C LEU A 187 -2.55 21.66 22.19
N GLN A 188 -1.22 21.53 22.02
CA GLN A 188 -0.37 20.73 22.88
C GLN A 188 0.16 21.48 24.11
N GLN A 189 0.03 22.82 24.17
CA GLN A 189 0.62 23.67 25.22
C GLN A 189 -0.36 24.55 26.00
N ALA A 190 -1.64 24.62 25.65
CA ALA A 190 -2.62 25.40 26.42
C ALA A 190 -3.28 24.60 27.57
N PRO A 191 -3.23 25.08 28.83
CA PRO A 191 -4.17 24.66 29.87
C PRO A 191 -5.58 25.07 29.45
N LEU A 192 -6.58 24.23 29.76
CA LEU A 192 -8.00 24.52 29.52
C LEU A 192 -8.38 25.93 30.03
N ASN A 193 -8.55 26.89 29.13
CA ASN A 193 -9.64 27.86 29.21
C ASN A 193 -9.85 28.68 27.94
N ASN A 194 -11.01 28.45 27.33
CA ASN A 194 -11.92 29.39 26.66
C ASN A 194 -11.37 30.72 26.10
N LYS A 195 -11.52 30.91 24.78
CA LYS A 195 -12.56 31.77 24.14
C LYS A 195 -12.21 32.05 22.66
N VAL A 196 -12.97 31.48 21.72
CA VAL A 196 -13.86 32.18 20.76
C VAL A 196 -14.80 31.08 20.23
N LYS A 197 -16.11 31.23 20.45
CA LYS A 197 -17.14 30.31 19.95
C LYS A 197 -17.64 30.83 18.61
N ASP A 198 -17.29 30.17 17.52
CA ASP A 198 -18.13 30.18 16.32
C ASP A 198 -19.24 29.14 16.51
N GLU A 199 -20.46 29.46 16.10
CA GLU A 199 -21.63 28.55 16.21
C GLU A 199 -21.33 27.20 15.51
N ASP A 200 -20.56 27.22 14.43
CA ASP A 200 -20.09 26.03 13.71
C ASP A 200 -19.09 25.20 14.54
N GLN A 201 -18.21 25.84 15.32
CA GLN A 201 -17.32 25.14 16.25
C GLN A 201 -18.10 24.55 17.42
N GLU A 202 -19.14 25.22 17.94
CA GLU A 202 -19.97 24.67 19.01
C GLU A 202 -20.85 23.51 18.51
N ILE A 203 -21.24 23.50 17.23
CA ILE A 203 -21.91 22.36 16.60
C ILE A 203 -20.92 21.20 16.41
N ILE A 204 -19.74 21.45 15.85
CA ILE A 204 -18.72 20.40 15.62
C ILE A 204 -18.15 19.87 16.94
N LEU A 205 -18.00 20.71 17.96
CA LEU A 205 -17.60 20.29 19.31
C LEU A 205 -18.71 19.48 19.97
N ARG A 206 -19.98 19.89 19.86
CA ARG A 206 -21.11 19.07 20.34
C ARG A 206 -21.25 17.76 19.58
N GLU A 207 -21.01 17.75 18.28
CA GLU A 207 -20.98 16.51 17.49
C GLU A 207 -19.80 15.64 17.87
N ASN A 208 -18.60 16.18 18.04
CA ASN A 208 -17.44 15.41 18.49
C ASN A 208 -17.59 14.92 19.92
N GLU A 209 -18.19 15.71 20.81
CA GLU A 209 -18.48 15.34 22.18
C GLU A 209 -19.62 14.31 22.22
N SER A 210 -20.64 14.46 21.38
CA SER A 210 -21.68 13.47 21.15
C SER A 210 -21.12 12.18 20.56
N LEU A 211 -20.20 12.24 19.60
CA LEU A 211 -19.54 11.08 18.99
C LEU A 211 -18.58 10.43 19.99
N LYS A 212 -17.83 11.20 20.78
CA LYS A 212 -17.00 10.68 21.87
C LYS A 212 -17.86 10.04 22.95
N ASN A 213 -19.00 10.64 23.31
CA ASN A 213 -19.94 10.07 24.26
C ASN A 213 -20.63 8.84 23.67
N GLN A 214 -20.94 8.82 22.37
CA GLN A 214 -21.44 7.63 21.69
C GLN A 214 -20.39 6.54 21.64
N ILE A 215 -19.12 6.85 21.34
CA ILE A 215 -17.99 5.92 21.41
C ILE A 215 -17.78 5.44 22.84
N ALA A 216 -17.85 6.31 23.85
CA ALA A 216 -17.71 5.94 25.24
C ALA A 216 -18.87 5.06 25.70
N VAL A 217 -20.12 5.39 25.35
CA VAL A 217 -21.31 4.57 25.62
C VAL A 217 -21.29 3.29 24.80
N LEU A 218 -20.74 3.27 23.59
CA LEU A 218 -20.55 2.06 22.80
C LEU A 218 -19.47 1.18 23.38
N SER A 219 -18.32 1.74 23.76
CA SER A 219 -17.25 1.04 24.47
C SER A 219 -17.72 0.52 25.83
N GLU A 220 -18.52 1.30 26.55
CA GLU A 220 -19.13 0.92 27.82
C GLU A 220 -20.21 -0.14 27.60
N LYS A 221 -21.06 -0.04 26.57
CA LYS A 221 -22.03 -1.09 26.21
C LYS A 221 -21.35 -2.36 25.71
N ILE A 222 -20.27 -2.25 24.94
CA ILE A 222 -19.42 -3.37 24.51
C ILE A 222 -18.74 -4.00 25.74
N SER A 223 -18.30 -3.18 26.70
CA SER A 223 -17.74 -3.63 27.97
C SER A 223 -18.79 -4.27 28.89
N GLN A 224 -20.02 -3.76 28.91
CA GLN A 224 -21.13 -4.28 29.72
C GLN A 224 -21.72 -5.56 29.10
N ILE A 225 -21.75 -5.68 27.77
CA ILE A 225 -22.11 -6.90 27.03
C ILE A 225 -20.97 -7.94 27.15
N GLY A 226 -19.72 -7.49 27.24
CA GLY A 226 -18.51 -8.30 27.39
C GLY A 226 -17.86 -8.17 28.76
N ASN A 227 -18.64 -8.18 29.85
CA ASN A 227 -18.13 -8.11 31.22
C ASN A 227 -17.35 -9.39 31.58
N SER A 228 -16.11 -9.46 31.12
CA SER A 228 -14.97 -10.04 31.82
C SER A 228 -13.72 -9.57 31.07
N THR A 229 -12.95 -8.69 31.71
CA THR A 229 -11.48 -8.67 31.89
C THR A 229 -10.52 -9.39 30.90
N ILE A 230 -10.91 -9.77 29.68
CA ILE A 230 -10.18 -10.71 28.82
C ILE A 230 -9.33 -10.01 27.74
N PHE A 231 -9.47 -8.69 27.52
CA PHE A 231 -9.22 -8.16 26.16
C PHE A 231 -8.28 -6.95 25.99
N GLU A 232 -7.65 -6.41 27.03
CA GLU A 232 -6.62 -5.37 26.83
C GLU A 232 -5.19 -5.94 26.73
N ASP A 233 -4.94 -7.17 27.20
CA ASP A 233 -3.62 -7.83 27.14
C ASP A 233 -3.53 -8.95 26.08
N GLY A 234 -4.62 -9.18 25.33
CA GLY A 234 -4.76 -10.32 24.42
C GLY A 234 -3.78 -10.32 23.23
N GLU A 235 -3.38 -9.14 22.75
CA GLU A 235 -2.39 -9.02 21.66
C GLU A 235 -0.97 -9.38 22.13
N LYS A 236 -0.55 -8.88 23.29
CA LYS A 236 0.77 -9.21 23.85
C LYS A 236 0.86 -10.70 24.17
N GLN A 237 -0.20 -11.25 24.75
CA GLN A 237 -0.28 -12.68 25.02
C GLN A 237 -0.26 -13.49 23.71
N LEU A 238 -0.97 -13.06 22.67
CA LEU A 238 -0.93 -13.72 21.35
C LEU A 238 0.48 -13.73 20.75
N ILE A 239 1.21 -12.61 20.82
CA ILE A 239 2.59 -12.54 20.31
C ILE A 239 3.52 -13.44 21.13
N ALA A 240 3.35 -13.49 22.46
CA ALA A 240 4.11 -14.38 23.33
C ALA A 240 3.86 -15.86 22.99
N ASP A 241 2.58 -16.25 22.82
CA ASP A 241 2.22 -17.63 22.48
C ASP A 241 2.66 -18.03 21.07
N ILE A 242 2.66 -17.08 20.12
CA ILE A 242 3.26 -17.28 18.78
C ILE A 242 4.75 -17.53 18.90
N THR A 243 5.46 -16.77 19.75
CA THR A 243 6.91 -16.93 19.95
C THR A 243 7.22 -18.30 20.55
N ASP A 244 6.49 -18.69 21.60
CA ASP A 244 6.61 -20.00 22.22
C ASP A 244 6.32 -21.15 21.23
N LEU A 245 5.27 -21.03 20.40
CA LEU A 245 5.01 -22.00 19.33
C LEU A 245 6.18 -22.08 18.33
N GLN A 246 6.77 -20.94 17.95
CA GLN A 246 7.90 -20.93 17.02
C GLN A 246 9.13 -21.65 17.58
N ASP A 247 9.35 -21.57 18.89
CA ASP A 247 10.50 -22.18 19.55
C ASP A 247 10.29 -23.70 19.69
N ILE A 248 9.12 -24.14 20.17
CA ILE A 248 8.77 -25.57 20.24
C ILE A 248 8.75 -26.22 18.84
N LEU A 249 8.27 -25.50 17.81
CA LEU A 249 8.35 -25.97 16.42
C LEU A 249 9.79 -26.15 15.95
N SER A 250 10.70 -25.26 16.35
CA SER A 250 12.11 -25.34 15.98
C SER A 250 12.75 -26.62 16.52
N ASP A 251 12.48 -26.94 17.79
CA ASP A 251 12.99 -28.14 18.45
C ASP A 251 12.36 -29.40 17.85
N PHE A 252 11.03 -29.42 17.74
CA PHE A 252 10.31 -30.56 17.18
C PHE A 252 10.66 -30.87 15.74
N THR A 253 11.18 -29.92 14.96
CA THR A 253 11.55 -30.13 13.54
C THR A 253 13.05 -30.20 13.30
N MET A 254 13.84 -30.31 14.37
CA MET A 254 15.29 -30.42 14.28
C MET A 254 15.72 -31.69 13.54
N VAL A 255 16.65 -31.54 12.60
CA VAL A 255 17.18 -32.63 11.76
C VAL A 255 18.71 -32.71 11.79
N GLN A 256 19.33 -31.94 12.68
CA GLN A 256 20.77 -31.85 12.87
C GLN A 256 21.09 -31.96 14.36
N GLY A 257 22.23 -32.56 14.70
CA GLY A 257 22.60 -32.87 16.08
C GLY A 257 23.05 -34.33 16.21
N SER A 258 23.55 -34.72 17.38
CA SER A 258 23.88 -36.11 17.68
C SER A 258 22.65 -37.03 17.67
N ASP A 259 21.49 -36.45 17.96
CA ASP A 259 20.28 -37.19 18.30
C ASP A 259 19.45 -37.52 17.05
N TYR A 260 19.82 -36.99 15.88
CA TYR A 260 19.07 -37.11 14.64
C TYR A 260 19.93 -37.60 13.48
N LYS A 261 19.34 -38.43 12.62
CA LYS A 261 19.89 -38.82 11.31
C LYS A 261 18.89 -38.50 10.21
N VAL A 262 19.32 -37.75 9.20
CA VAL A 262 18.49 -37.44 8.04
C VAL A 262 18.34 -38.67 7.14
N ILE A 263 17.15 -38.84 6.56
CA ILE A 263 16.89 -39.86 5.54
C ILE A 263 16.98 -39.18 4.17
N ASP A 264 18.05 -39.47 3.43
CA ASP A 264 18.52 -38.65 2.31
C ASP A 264 17.53 -38.54 1.13
N GLU A 265 16.91 -39.65 0.73
CA GLU A 265 16.02 -39.68 -0.45
C GLU A 265 14.74 -38.85 -0.23
N PRO A 266 13.95 -39.05 0.86
CA PRO A 266 12.81 -38.20 1.18
C PRO A 266 13.20 -36.74 1.38
N ALA A 267 14.32 -36.45 2.06
CA ALA A 267 14.81 -35.09 2.27
C ALA A 267 15.12 -34.39 0.95
N THR A 268 15.82 -35.07 0.04
CA THR A 268 16.15 -34.54 -1.30
C THR A 268 14.88 -34.30 -2.12
N SER A 269 13.90 -35.20 -2.04
CA SER A 269 12.62 -35.05 -2.73
C SER A 269 11.83 -33.84 -2.22
N LEU A 270 11.81 -33.62 -0.89
CA LEU A 270 11.14 -32.48 -0.29
C LEU A 270 11.79 -31.17 -0.73
N LEU A 271 13.13 -31.04 -0.61
CA LEU A 271 13.85 -29.84 -1.05
C LEU A 271 13.56 -29.47 -2.51
N LYS A 272 13.49 -30.46 -3.40
CA LYS A 272 13.13 -30.27 -4.81
C LYS A 272 11.68 -29.83 -5.00
N THR A 273 10.75 -30.48 -4.31
CA THR A 273 9.30 -30.16 -4.37
C THR A 273 9.06 -28.70 -3.99
N TRP A 274 9.79 -28.20 -2.98
CA TRP A 274 9.71 -26.83 -2.50
C TRP A 274 10.63 -25.84 -3.25
N LYS A 275 11.24 -26.26 -4.37
CA LYS A 275 12.09 -25.43 -5.26
C LYS A 275 13.30 -24.78 -4.55
N CYS A 276 13.83 -25.46 -3.53
CA CYS A 276 15.07 -25.07 -2.89
C CYS A 276 16.25 -25.32 -3.84
N LYS A 277 17.24 -24.42 -3.82
CA LYS A 277 18.47 -24.44 -4.63
C LYS A 277 19.69 -24.76 -3.75
N VAL A 278 19.48 -25.23 -2.53
CA VAL A 278 20.56 -25.56 -1.60
C VAL A 278 21.27 -26.84 -2.04
N ASP A 279 22.60 -26.83 -1.97
CA ASP A 279 23.41 -28.02 -2.23
C ASP A 279 23.23 -29.03 -1.09
N TYR A 280 22.87 -30.27 -1.45
CA TYR A 280 22.64 -31.37 -0.52
C TYR A 280 23.61 -32.52 -0.82
N PRO A 281 24.23 -33.14 0.21
CA PRO A 281 24.08 -32.88 1.65
C PRO A 281 24.95 -31.71 2.14
N SER A 282 24.42 -30.86 3.02
CA SER A 282 25.18 -29.81 3.72
C SER A 282 24.47 -29.37 5.00
N THR A 283 25.20 -28.76 5.95
CA THR A 283 24.60 -28.17 7.18
C THR A 283 23.54 -27.12 6.84
N LYS A 284 23.76 -26.33 5.78
CA LYS A 284 22.77 -25.37 5.28
C LYS A 284 21.52 -26.09 4.77
N ALA A 285 21.67 -27.19 4.04
CA ALA A 285 20.54 -27.96 3.55
C ALA A 285 19.73 -28.60 4.70
N ASN A 286 20.38 -29.04 5.77
CA ASN A 286 19.70 -29.53 6.98
C ASN A 286 18.90 -28.40 7.65
N SER A 287 19.44 -27.18 7.72
CA SER A 287 18.71 -26.02 8.24
C SER A 287 17.50 -25.66 7.36
N VAL A 288 17.65 -25.73 6.04
CA VAL A 288 16.55 -25.54 5.08
C VAL A 288 15.49 -26.63 5.24
N LEU A 289 15.91 -27.89 5.39
CA LEU A 289 15.02 -29.02 5.62
C LEU A 289 14.21 -28.83 6.90
N GLY A 290 14.85 -28.54 8.04
CA GLY A 290 14.15 -28.26 9.30
C GLY A 290 13.14 -27.12 9.17
N THR A 291 13.52 -26.05 8.45
CA THR A 291 12.60 -24.93 8.15
C THR A 291 11.39 -25.37 7.34
N LEU A 292 11.56 -26.21 6.31
CA LEU A 292 10.44 -26.75 5.53
C LEU A 292 9.55 -27.68 6.37
N LEU A 293 10.13 -28.45 7.29
CA LEU A 293 9.37 -29.31 8.20
C LEU A 293 8.48 -28.49 9.15
N GLN A 294 8.92 -27.31 9.62
CA GLN A 294 8.06 -26.40 10.39
C GLN A 294 6.80 -26.02 9.61
N ARG A 295 6.98 -25.64 8.34
CA ARG A 295 5.86 -25.31 7.47
C ARG A 295 4.96 -26.51 7.25
N LEU A 296 5.54 -27.68 6.99
CA LEU A 296 4.80 -28.92 6.77
C LEU A 296 3.93 -29.28 7.99
N VAL A 297 4.46 -29.14 9.20
CA VAL A 297 3.72 -29.37 10.45
C VAL A 297 2.52 -28.44 10.55
N ILE A 298 2.73 -27.13 10.40
CA ILE A 298 1.64 -26.14 10.48
C ILE A 298 0.57 -26.44 9.42
N THR A 299 0.96 -26.62 8.15
CA THR A 299 -0.01 -26.84 7.07
C THR A 299 -0.78 -28.15 7.26
N THR A 300 -0.12 -29.21 7.72
CA THR A 300 -0.80 -30.49 7.98
C THR A 300 -1.87 -30.34 9.06
N ILE A 301 -1.57 -29.66 10.17
CA ILE A 301 -2.55 -29.41 11.24
C ILE A 301 -3.73 -28.60 10.71
N LEU A 302 -3.46 -27.52 9.98
CA LEU A 302 -4.49 -26.64 9.44
C LEU A 302 -5.43 -27.37 8.47
N ASP A 303 -4.88 -28.20 7.58
CA ASP A 303 -5.65 -28.96 6.59
C ASP A 303 -6.57 -29.99 7.28
N GLU A 304 -6.05 -30.74 8.26
CA GLU A 304 -6.84 -31.72 9.03
C GLU A 304 -7.97 -31.05 9.82
N VAL A 305 -7.68 -29.94 10.49
CA VAL A 305 -8.66 -29.21 11.31
C VAL A 305 -9.69 -28.54 10.43
N GLN A 306 -9.30 -28.00 9.28
CA GLN A 306 -10.23 -27.44 8.32
C GLN A 306 -11.22 -28.52 7.83
N HIS A 307 -10.72 -29.72 7.50
CA HIS A 307 -11.59 -30.83 7.12
C HIS A 307 -12.57 -31.21 8.24
N TYR A 308 -12.08 -31.28 9.47
CA TYR A 308 -12.90 -31.56 10.65
C TYR A 308 -13.99 -30.50 10.88
N LEU A 309 -13.66 -29.20 10.79
CA LEU A 309 -14.60 -28.09 11.01
C LEU A 309 -15.60 -27.90 9.85
N GLN A 310 -15.31 -28.44 8.66
CA GLN A 310 -16.23 -28.43 7.51
C GLN A 310 -17.28 -29.55 7.58
N TYR A 311 -17.08 -30.56 8.43
CA TYR A 311 -18.02 -31.66 8.57
C TYR A 311 -19.26 -31.23 9.36
N SER A 312 -20.44 -31.26 8.74
CA SER A 312 -21.73 -30.98 9.40
C SER A 312 -22.53 -32.26 9.64
N ARG A 313 -22.97 -32.53 10.87
CA ARG A 313 -23.82 -33.70 11.16
C ARG A 313 -25.19 -33.58 10.49
N SER A 314 -25.71 -34.73 10.06
CA SER A 314 -27.13 -34.94 9.79
C SER A 314 -27.74 -35.79 10.93
N SER A 315 -28.11 -35.16 12.04
CA SER A 315 -28.87 -35.73 13.18
C SER A 315 -28.18 -36.76 14.11
N GLY A 316 -28.65 -36.85 15.37
CA GLY A 316 -28.63 -38.09 16.15
C GLY A 316 -28.06 -38.02 17.57
N ASP A 317 -26.77 -38.31 17.72
CA ASP A 317 -26.14 -38.60 19.01
C ASP A 317 -25.13 -37.54 19.44
N ILE A 318 -25.05 -37.30 20.76
CA ILE A 318 -24.13 -36.37 21.40
C ILE A 318 -22.72 -37.01 21.43
N ASP A 319 -21.86 -36.64 20.47
CA ASP A 319 -20.39 -36.89 20.45
C ASP A 319 -19.71 -36.05 19.31
N PRO A 320 -18.43 -36.24 18.94
CA PRO A 320 -17.25 -35.40 19.18
C PRO A 320 -17.04 -34.23 18.19
N THR A 321 -18.08 -33.52 17.74
CA THR A 321 -17.95 -32.43 16.73
C THR A 321 -18.64 -31.11 17.12
N LEU A 322 -18.81 -30.86 18.42
CA LEU A 322 -19.50 -29.65 18.91
C LEU A 322 -18.81 -28.38 18.43
N GLU A 323 -17.49 -28.42 18.29
CA GLU A 323 -16.64 -27.36 17.76
C GLU A 323 -17.05 -26.99 16.34
N SER A 324 -17.25 -28.00 15.47
CA SER A 324 -17.73 -27.82 14.10
C SER A 324 -19.15 -27.25 14.07
N ASP A 325 -20.06 -27.78 14.89
CA ASP A 325 -21.43 -27.28 14.97
C ASP A 325 -21.48 -25.82 15.43
N MET A 326 -20.65 -25.44 16.41
CA MET A 326 -20.50 -24.06 16.86
C MET A 326 -19.96 -23.14 15.75
N VAL A 327 -18.94 -23.58 15.01
CA VAL A 327 -18.40 -22.82 13.86
C VAL A 327 -19.47 -22.65 12.79
N ASN A 328 -20.15 -23.72 12.38
CA ASN A 328 -21.16 -23.66 11.31
C ASN A 328 -22.39 -22.80 11.69
N ALA A 329 -22.88 -22.92 12.93
CA ALA A 329 -23.98 -22.10 13.43
C ALA A 329 -23.59 -20.63 13.52
N SER A 330 -22.37 -20.32 13.97
CA SER A 330 -21.88 -18.95 14.09
C SER A 330 -21.65 -18.29 12.73
N GLU A 331 -21.07 -18.98 11.75
CA GLU A 331 -20.93 -18.46 10.37
C GLU A 331 -22.30 -18.17 9.74
N SER A 332 -23.29 -19.05 9.98
CA SER A 332 -24.67 -18.81 9.54
C SER A 332 -25.28 -17.56 10.18
N LEU A 333 -25.09 -17.39 11.50
CA LEU A 333 -25.59 -16.24 12.23
C LEU A 333 -24.90 -14.93 11.78
N ILE A 334 -23.59 -14.95 11.57
CA ILE A 334 -22.80 -13.83 11.03
C ILE A 334 -23.35 -13.43 9.65
N LYS A 335 -23.62 -14.40 8.78
CA LYS A 335 -24.22 -14.15 7.46
C LYS A 335 -25.58 -13.46 7.59
N TYR A 336 -26.47 -13.97 8.45
CA TYR A 336 -27.78 -13.35 8.65
C TYR A 336 -27.69 -11.96 9.30
N ALA A 337 -26.74 -11.74 10.21
CA ALA A 337 -26.51 -10.43 10.82
C ALA A 337 -26.03 -9.39 9.79
N LYS A 338 -25.11 -9.78 8.89
CA LYS A 338 -24.69 -8.92 7.75
C LYS A 338 -25.87 -8.61 6.83
N LEU A 339 -26.62 -9.63 6.41
CA LEU A 339 -27.82 -9.43 5.57
C LEU A 339 -28.87 -8.55 6.26
N PHE A 340 -29.04 -8.68 7.57
CA PHE A 340 -29.95 -7.85 8.34
C PHE A 340 -29.49 -6.38 8.33
N ASN A 341 -28.19 -6.13 8.57
CA ASN A 341 -27.59 -4.80 8.49
C ASN A 341 -27.77 -4.16 7.10
N ASP A 342 -27.53 -4.92 6.03
CA ASP A 342 -27.50 -4.37 4.67
C ASP A 342 -28.89 -4.13 4.09
N ASN A 343 -29.91 -4.88 4.54
CA ASN A 343 -31.25 -4.86 3.94
C ASN A 343 -32.32 -4.16 4.78
N ARG A 344 -32.04 -3.80 6.04
CA ARG A 344 -33.00 -3.13 6.92
C ARG A 344 -32.60 -1.66 7.09
N LYS A 345 -33.60 -0.78 7.23
CA LYS A 345 -33.36 0.65 7.45
C LYS A 345 -32.90 0.87 8.89
N GLY A 346 -31.74 1.50 9.05
CA GLY A 346 -31.15 1.86 10.33
C GLY A 346 -29.65 2.09 10.16
N GLU A 347 -29.08 3.04 10.89
CA GLU A 347 -27.64 3.38 10.84
C GLU A 347 -26.97 3.12 12.20
N ASP A 348 -27.62 2.33 13.06
CA ASP A 348 -27.15 2.10 14.42
C ASP A 348 -25.86 1.28 14.44
N VAL A 349 -24.96 1.62 15.36
CA VAL A 349 -23.66 0.96 15.45
C VAL A 349 -23.80 -0.48 15.97
N ILE A 350 -24.84 -0.80 16.74
CA ILE A 350 -25.02 -2.12 17.36
C ILE A 350 -25.20 -3.18 16.27
N THR A 351 -26.08 -2.92 15.30
CA THR A 351 -26.32 -3.83 14.17
C THR A 351 -25.07 -4.04 13.33
N LYS A 352 -24.29 -2.97 13.07
CA LYS A 352 -23.03 -3.03 12.32
C LYS A 352 -21.96 -3.88 12.97
N ILE A 353 -21.82 -3.80 14.30
CA ILE A 353 -20.78 -4.53 15.04
C ILE A 353 -21.21 -5.95 15.44
N THR A 354 -22.50 -6.27 15.37
CA THR A 354 -23.05 -7.58 15.79
C THR A 354 -22.31 -8.78 15.16
N PRO A 355 -21.99 -8.81 13.85
CA PRO A 355 -21.21 -9.90 13.26
C PRO A 355 -19.82 -10.08 13.90
N ILE A 356 -19.16 -8.97 14.27
CA ILE A 356 -17.84 -8.97 14.91
C ILE A 356 -17.93 -9.56 16.32
N ILE A 357 -18.96 -9.18 17.08
CA ILE A 357 -19.20 -9.66 18.44
C ILE A 357 -19.49 -11.16 18.45
N ILE A 358 -20.36 -11.65 17.55
CA ILE A 358 -20.67 -13.08 17.42
C ILE A 358 -19.39 -13.88 17.15
N ARG A 359 -18.63 -13.49 16.13
CA ARG A 359 -17.36 -14.14 15.77
C ARG A 359 -16.43 -14.19 16.99
N ARG A 360 -16.16 -13.03 17.59
CA ARG A 360 -15.23 -12.93 18.72
C ARG A 360 -15.61 -13.81 19.90
N HIS A 361 -16.86 -13.81 20.32
CA HIS A 361 -17.29 -14.62 21.47
C HIS A 361 -17.22 -16.12 21.20
N VAL A 362 -17.64 -16.57 20.01
CA VAL A 362 -17.64 -17.99 19.66
C VAL A 362 -16.21 -18.52 19.57
N TYR A 363 -15.35 -17.85 18.80
CA TYR A 363 -13.95 -18.28 18.65
C TYR A 363 -13.14 -18.13 19.94
N SER A 364 -13.46 -17.16 20.80
CA SER A 364 -12.85 -17.10 22.16
C SER A 364 -13.27 -18.29 23.00
N SER A 365 -14.54 -18.70 22.95
CA SER A 365 -15.03 -19.86 23.71
C SER A 365 -14.38 -21.17 23.22
N LEU A 366 -14.24 -21.32 21.90
CA LEU A 366 -13.56 -22.46 21.27
C LEU A 366 -12.06 -22.50 21.62
N SER A 367 -11.38 -21.35 21.68
CA SER A 367 -10.00 -21.27 22.16
C SER A 367 -9.85 -21.78 23.61
N HIS A 368 -10.81 -21.48 24.49
CA HIS A 368 -10.73 -21.91 25.89
C HIS A 368 -11.10 -23.37 26.13
N ARG A 369 -12.00 -23.96 25.33
CA ARG A 369 -12.58 -25.29 25.62
C ARG A 369 -12.73 -26.24 24.44
N GLY A 370 -12.56 -25.76 23.21
CA GLY A 370 -12.81 -26.55 22.00
C GLY A 370 -11.82 -27.68 21.80
N PHE A 371 -10.54 -27.50 22.17
CA PHE A 371 -9.55 -28.58 22.05
C PHE A 371 -8.65 -28.66 23.29
N SER A 372 -8.94 -29.65 24.14
CA SER A 372 -8.03 -30.05 25.22
C SER A 372 -6.93 -30.98 24.68
N ASN A 373 -5.84 -31.17 25.44
CA ASN A 373 -4.80 -32.14 25.09
C ASN A 373 -5.35 -33.58 24.99
N GLU A 374 -6.48 -33.87 25.67
CA GLU A 374 -7.13 -35.18 25.64
C GLU A 374 -8.09 -35.37 24.46
N HIS A 375 -8.31 -34.32 23.66
CA HIS A 375 -9.23 -34.37 22.54
C HIS A 375 -8.72 -35.35 21.46
N LEU A 376 -9.58 -36.27 21.00
CA LEU A 376 -9.20 -37.35 20.07
C LEU A 376 -8.53 -36.82 18.79
N LEU A 377 -9.12 -35.80 18.16
CA LEU A 377 -8.53 -35.15 16.98
C LEU A 377 -7.08 -34.66 17.21
N ILE A 378 -6.78 -34.13 18.41
CA ILE A 378 -5.43 -33.64 18.72
C ILE A 378 -4.43 -34.80 18.73
N LYS A 379 -4.81 -35.93 19.34
CA LYS A 379 -3.97 -37.13 19.40
C LYS A 379 -3.77 -37.74 18.02
N GLU A 380 -4.85 -37.85 17.23
CA GLU A 380 -4.79 -38.37 15.86
C GLU A 380 -3.89 -37.53 14.95
N ILE A 381 -3.98 -36.20 15.03
CA ILE A 381 -3.11 -35.30 14.28
C ILE A 381 -1.67 -35.42 14.79
N ALA A 382 -1.44 -35.47 16.10
CA ALA A 382 -0.11 -35.62 16.68
C ALA A 382 0.59 -36.90 16.20
N ASP A 383 -0.10 -38.04 16.22
CA ASP A 383 0.40 -39.32 15.69
C ASP A 383 0.74 -39.23 14.20
N LYS A 384 -0.12 -38.55 13.43
CA LYS A 384 0.12 -38.31 12.00
C LYS A 384 1.37 -37.46 11.79
N LEU A 385 1.56 -36.40 12.57
CA LEU A 385 2.74 -35.54 12.48
C LEU A 385 4.02 -36.31 12.78
N LEU A 386 4.04 -37.14 13.82
CA LEU A 386 5.20 -37.98 14.14
C LEU A 386 5.55 -38.90 12.97
N ASN A 387 4.56 -39.58 12.42
CA ASN A 387 4.74 -40.45 11.26
C ASN A 387 5.25 -39.68 10.03
N GLU A 388 4.76 -38.47 9.79
CA GLU A 388 5.25 -37.62 8.71
C GLU A 388 6.70 -37.16 8.94
N MET A 389 7.06 -36.74 10.16
CA MET A 389 8.43 -36.32 10.48
C MET A 389 9.43 -37.48 10.33
N ASN A 390 9.03 -38.69 10.76
CA ASN A 390 9.87 -39.89 10.70
C ASN A 390 10.16 -40.37 9.27
N LYS A 391 9.50 -39.82 8.24
CA LYS A 391 9.89 -40.04 6.84
C LYS A 391 11.18 -39.33 6.46
N TYR A 392 11.50 -38.22 7.14
CA TYR A 392 12.64 -37.36 6.78
C TYR A 392 13.82 -37.50 7.74
N ARG A 393 13.56 -37.95 8.97
CA ARG A 393 14.59 -38.13 9.99
C ARG A 393 14.34 -39.40 10.83
N GLN A 394 15.42 -39.92 11.41
CA GLN A 394 15.39 -40.89 12.48
C GLN A 394 15.89 -40.22 13.77
N VAL A 395 15.15 -40.38 14.86
CA VAL A 395 15.57 -39.98 16.21
C VAL A 395 16.31 -41.17 16.81
N VAL A 396 17.56 -40.94 17.23
CA VAL A 396 18.48 -41.99 17.71
C VAL A 396 18.52 -42.03 19.23
N ASP A 397 18.27 -40.89 19.87
CA ASP A 397 18.22 -40.75 21.32
C ASP A 397 16.83 -41.14 21.86
N GLU A 398 16.82 -42.01 22.87
CA GLU A 398 15.58 -42.60 23.43
C GLU A 398 14.79 -41.58 24.25
N GLU A 399 15.48 -40.75 25.06
CA GLU A 399 14.86 -39.69 25.87
C GLU A 399 14.18 -38.65 24.98
N THR A 400 14.88 -38.19 23.95
CA THR A 400 14.32 -37.28 22.94
C THR A 400 13.08 -37.89 22.27
N ASN A 401 13.12 -39.18 21.94
CA ASN A 401 12.02 -39.86 21.27
C ASN A 401 10.76 -39.96 22.15
N ASP A 402 10.93 -40.18 23.45
CA ASP A 402 9.82 -40.28 24.42
C ASP A 402 9.07 -38.94 24.58
N GLU A 403 9.77 -37.81 24.46
CA GLU A 403 9.18 -36.47 24.58
C GLU A 403 8.43 -36.00 23.31
N LEU A 404 8.73 -36.58 22.15
CA LEU A 404 8.21 -36.10 20.85
C LEU A 404 6.69 -36.17 20.76
N ASN A 405 6.06 -37.17 21.38
CA ASN A 405 4.60 -37.30 21.35
C ASN A 405 3.92 -36.16 22.10
N ASP A 406 4.42 -35.83 23.29
CA ASP A 406 3.91 -34.72 24.08
C ASP A 406 4.15 -33.38 23.37
N GLN A 407 5.31 -33.22 22.72
CA GLN A 407 5.58 -32.06 21.87
C GLN A 407 4.60 -31.98 20.69
N ALA A 408 4.33 -33.08 19.99
CA ALA A 408 3.40 -33.12 18.87
C ALA A 408 1.97 -32.75 19.30
N ILE A 409 1.51 -33.24 20.46
CA ILE A 409 0.21 -32.87 21.05
C ILE A 409 0.17 -31.37 21.37
N GLN A 410 1.21 -30.85 22.02
CA GLN A 410 1.30 -29.43 22.38
C GLN A 410 1.33 -28.51 21.15
N ILE A 411 2.14 -28.84 20.14
CA ILE A 411 2.22 -28.10 18.88
C ILE A 411 0.86 -28.12 18.19
N THR A 412 0.23 -29.29 18.07
CA THR A 412 -1.08 -29.43 17.43
C THR A 412 -2.10 -28.52 18.07
N ARG A 413 -2.22 -28.57 19.40
CA ARG A 413 -3.14 -27.70 20.15
C ARG A 413 -2.81 -26.23 19.97
N LYS A 414 -1.53 -25.82 20.07
CA LYS A 414 -1.12 -24.41 19.93
C LYS A 414 -1.38 -23.87 18.54
N VAL A 415 -1.12 -24.66 17.49
CA VAL A 415 -1.42 -24.27 16.10
C VAL A 415 -2.92 -24.06 15.92
N ILE A 416 -3.75 -24.98 16.41
CA ILE A 416 -5.21 -24.83 16.33
C ILE A 416 -5.69 -23.59 17.10
N ASP A 417 -5.26 -23.45 18.35
CA ASP A 417 -5.64 -22.34 19.21
C ASP A 417 -5.28 -20.99 18.57
N ILE A 418 -4.05 -20.84 18.08
CA ILE A 418 -3.58 -19.61 17.46
C ILE A 418 -4.29 -19.37 16.13
N PHE A 419 -4.10 -20.26 15.15
CA PHE A 419 -4.44 -20.00 13.76
C PHE A 419 -5.91 -20.19 13.44
N CYS A 420 -6.58 -21.16 14.07
CA CYS A 420 -8.00 -21.41 13.80
C CYS A 420 -8.92 -20.53 14.66
N PHE A 421 -8.52 -20.21 15.90
CA PHE A 421 -9.43 -19.57 16.86
C PHE A 421 -9.01 -18.16 17.28
N ARG A 422 -7.80 -17.96 17.80
CA ARG A 422 -7.41 -16.67 18.41
C ARG A 422 -7.20 -15.55 17.42
N LEU A 423 -6.75 -15.85 16.19
CA LEU A 423 -6.77 -14.86 15.10
C LEU A 423 -8.22 -14.43 14.80
N LYS A 424 -9.16 -15.39 14.74
CA LYS A 424 -10.59 -15.13 14.56
C LYS A 424 -11.28 -14.52 15.78
N ALA A 425 -10.64 -14.51 16.95
CA ALA A 425 -11.17 -13.82 18.14
C ALA A 425 -10.82 -12.32 18.16
N GLN A 426 -9.91 -11.84 17.31
CA GLN A 426 -9.52 -10.43 17.28
C GLN A 426 -10.60 -9.53 16.68
N SER A 427 -10.63 -8.26 17.10
CA SER A 427 -11.59 -7.27 16.57
C SER A 427 -11.46 -7.09 15.05
N PHE A 428 -10.23 -7.02 14.55
CA PHE A 428 -9.90 -7.13 13.13
C PHE A 428 -9.23 -8.48 12.92
N GLU A 429 -9.69 -9.27 11.95
CA GLU A 429 -9.21 -10.64 11.72
C GLU A 429 -7.84 -10.60 11.03
N PRO A 430 -6.74 -10.91 11.74
CA PRO A 430 -5.43 -11.05 11.12
C PRO A 430 -5.45 -12.33 10.29
N THR A 431 -4.75 -12.29 9.17
CA THR A 431 -4.50 -13.46 8.34
C THR A 431 -3.01 -13.79 8.39
N PHE A 432 -2.61 -14.84 7.68
CA PHE A 432 -1.22 -15.26 7.63
C PHE A 432 -0.80 -15.62 6.23
N GLN A 433 0.48 -15.40 5.94
CA GLN A 433 1.06 -15.63 4.61
C GLN A 433 2.43 -16.29 4.73
N PHE A 434 2.59 -17.42 4.06
CA PHE A 434 3.90 -17.99 3.79
C PHE A 434 4.52 -17.38 2.53
N PHE A 435 5.85 -17.37 2.47
CA PHE A 435 6.59 -16.90 1.31
C PHE A 435 7.24 -18.06 0.57
N GLU A 436 7.09 -18.05 -0.74
CA GLU A 436 7.57 -19.11 -1.63
C GLU A 436 9.03 -18.93 -2.02
N ALA A 437 9.72 -20.05 -2.27
CA ALA A 437 11.10 -20.02 -2.74
C ALA A 437 11.25 -19.22 -4.04
N GLY A 438 12.23 -18.32 -4.08
CA GLY A 438 12.48 -17.39 -5.19
C GLY A 438 11.76 -16.04 -5.08
N GLN A 439 10.86 -15.83 -4.11
CA GLN A 439 10.29 -14.51 -3.88
C GLN A 439 11.35 -13.52 -3.36
N ALA A 440 11.24 -12.25 -3.77
CA ALA A 440 12.11 -11.20 -3.28
C ALA A 440 11.86 -10.98 -1.79
N VAL A 441 12.95 -10.77 -1.05
CA VAL A 441 12.86 -10.57 0.39
C VAL A 441 12.40 -9.14 0.70
N ASP A 442 11.37 -9.01 1.54
CA ASP A 442 10.87 -7.74 2.06
C ASP A 442 11.03 -7.70 3.59
N ALA A 443 11.88 -6.80 4.08
CA ALA A 443 12.20 -6.65 5.49
C ALA A 443 10.99 -6.22 6.36
N ARG A 444 9.91 -5.70 5.75
CA ARG A 444 8.67 -5.37 6.46
C ARG A 444 7.95 -6.62 6.96
N PHE A 445 7.96 -7.69 6.17
CA PHE A 445 7.19 -8.90 6.43
C PHE A 445 8.05 -10.11 6.85
N MET A 446 9.36 -10.05 6.66
CA MET A 446 10.27 -11.18 6.85
C MET A 446 11.36 -10.88 7.88
N GLN A 447 11.64 -11.83 8.77
CA GLN A 447 12.67 -11.73 9.80
C GLN A 447 14.04 -12.19 9.27
N GLY A 448 15.13 -11.61 9.81
CA GLY A 448 16.50 -12.07 9.54
C GLY A 448 17.20 -11.41 8.34
N VAL A 449 16.78 -10.21 7.94
CA VAL A 449 17.23 -9.58 6.69
C VAL A 449 17.78 -8.18 6.94
N VAL A 450 18.93 -7.88 6.34
CA VAL A 450 19.49 -6.52 6.21
C VAL A 450 19.24 -6.06 4.77
N GLU A 451 18.66 -4.87 4.59
CA GLU A 451 18.15 -4.32 3.30
C GLU A 451 19.20 -4.19 2.17
N THR A 452 20.48 -4.48 2.45
CA THR A 452 21.60 -4.15 1.56
C THR A 452 21.92 -5.20 0.50
N LYS A 453 21.28 -6.39 0.51
CA LYS A 453 21.57 -7.48 -0.45
C LYS A 453 20.34 -7.90 -1.25
N LYS A 454 20.52 -8.10 -2.56
CA LYS A 454 19.51 -8.74 -3.45
C LYS A 454 19.35 -10.21 -3.05
N LEU A 455 18.50 -10.46 -2.06
CA LEU A 455 18.19 -11.79 -1.55
C LEU A 455 16.82 -12.24 -2.04
N GLU A 456 16.68 -13.55 -2.23
CA GLU A 456 15.40 -14.22 -2.43
C GLU A 456 15.18 -15.27 -1.34
N VAL A 457 13.93 -15.63 -1.11
CA VAL A 457 13.54 -16.67 -0.14
C VAL A 457 14.06 -18.03 -0.64
N GLU A 458 14.75 -18.76 0.23
CA GLU A 458 15.13 -20.17 0.04
C GLU A 458 14.07 -21.10 0.63
N ALA A 459 13.61 -20.79 1.85
CA ALA A 459 12.53 -21.50 2.54
C ALA A 459 11.84 -20.58 3.55
N CYS A 460 10.56 -20.83 3.83
CA CYS A 460 9.76 -20.13 4.82
C CYS A 460 9.13 -21.16 5.75
N GLY A 461 9.54 -21.19 7.02
CA GLY A 461 9.10 -22.20 7.99
C GLY A 461 7.92 -21.75 8.85
N PHE A 462 7.83 -20.44 9.11
CA PHE A 462 6.74 -19.85 9.86
C PHE A 462 6.16 -18.65 9.10
N PRO A 463 4.83 -18.48 9.02
CA PRO A 463 4.22 -17.46 8.19
C PRO A 463 4.33 -16.06 8.83
N CYS A 464 4.19 -15.02 8.02
CA CYS A 464 3.91 -13.67 8.51
C CYS A 464 2.46 -13.63 8.95
N ILE A 465 2.17 -13.03 10.11
CA ILE A 465 0.82 -12.88 10.66
C ILE A 465 0.52 -11.39 10.75
N GLY A 466 -0.56 -10.95 10.12
CA GLY A 466 -0.88 -9.54 10.01
C GLY A 466 -2.26 -9.24 9.43
N ILE A 467 -2.62 -7.97 9.51
CA ILE A 467 -3.70 -7.38 8.73
C ILE A 467 -3.02 -6.79 7.50
N PHE A 468 -3.27 -7.38 6.33
CA PHE A 468 -2.62 -6.98 5.07
C PHE A 468 -3.53 -6.09 4.20
N ASP A 469 -4.84 -6.08 4.47
CA ASP A 469 -5.82 -5.30 3.70
C ASP A 469 -5.78 -3.80 4.05
N GLY A 470 -5.76 -2.96 3.02
CA GLY A 470 -5.80 -1.50 3.13
C GLY A 470 -4.51 -0.79 2.69
N ASP A 471 -4.51 0.55 2.76
CA ASP A 471 -3.32 1.36 2.55
C ASP A 471 -2.25 1.04 3.61
N GLU A 472 -0.98 1.42 3.38
CA GLU A 472 0.14 1.12 4.29
C GLU A 472 -0.11 1.57 5.76
N SER A 473 -1.01 2.54 5.99
CA SER A 473 -1.41 3.01 7.33
C SER A 473 -2.34 2.06 8.11
N VAL A 474 -2.98 1.10 7.43
CA VAL A 474 -3.91 0.12 8.03
C VAL A 474 -3.23 -1.24 8.22
N GLN A 475 -2.13 -1.48 7.50
CA GLN A 475 -1.36 -2.71 7.64
C GLN A 475 -0.75 -2.80 9.04
N LYS A 476 -1.00 -3.93 9.70
CA LYS A 476 -0.46 -4.22 11.03
C LYS A 476 0.17 -5.59 11.04
N ILE A 477 1.47 -5.64 11.30
CA ILE A 477 2.21 -6.90 11.41
C ILE A 477 2.34 -7.29 12.87
N TYR A 478 1.81 -8.47 13.21
CA TYR A 478 1.88 -9.06 14.55
C TYR A 478 3.15 -9.89 14.67
N THR A 479 3.53 -10.60 13.61
CA THR A 479 4.73 -11.42 13.54
C THR A 479 5.23 -11.48 12.12
N LYS A 480 6.54 -11.30 11.93
CA LYS A 480 7.20 -11.48 10.64
C LYS A 480 7.41 -12.96 10.34
N ALA A 481 7.45 -13.33 9.07
CA ALA A 481 7.78 -14.69 8.66
C ALA A 481 9.22 -15.06 9.03
N ARG A 482 9.43 -16.30 9.48
CA ARG A 482 10.77 -16.89 9.67
C ARG A 482 11.21 -17.55 8.36
N ILE A 483 12.22 -16.96 7.73
CA ILE A 483 12.73 -17.41 6.43
C ILE A 483 14.23 -17.73 6.46
N ILE A 484 14.66 -18.60 5.55
CA ILE A 484 16.06 -18.71 5.13
C ILE A 484 16.19 -18.03 3.77
N THR A 485 17.28 -17.29 3.57
CA THR A 485 17.53 -16.54 2.34
C THR A 485 18.64 -17.16 1.49
N ARG A 486 18.61 -16.86 0.19
CA ARG A 486 19.70 -17.13 -0.75
C ARG A 486 19.98 -15.92 -1.63
N PRO A 487 21.20 -15.78 -2.15
CA PRO A 487 21.51 -14.75 -3.13
C PRO A 487 20.63 -14.90 -4.36
N LYS A 488 20.08 -13.77 -4.84
CA LYS A 488 19.39 -13.76 -6.13
C LYS A 488 20.42 -14.01 -7.23
N THR A 489 20.34 -15.15 -7.89
CA THR A 489 21.15 -15.43 -9.08
C THR A 489 20.72 -14.45 -10.17
N ASN A 490 21.54 -13.43 -10.43
CA ASN A 490 21.42 -12.67 -11.68
C ASN A 490 21.74 -13.65 -12.80
N ASN A 491 20.72 -14.20 -13.47
CA ASN A 491 20.94 -14.87 -14.75
C ASN A 491 21.46 -13.82 -15.73
N THR A 492 22.77 -13.63 -15.76
CA THR A 492 23.51 -12.85 -16.78
C THR A 492 23.63 -13.62 -18.10
N ASN A 493 22.79 -14.65 -18.31
CA ASN A 493 22.70 -15.45 -19.52
C ASN A 493 21.27 -15.54 -20.10
N GLU A 494 20.36 -14.66 -19.71
CA GLU A 494 19.27 -14.31 -20.64
C GLU A 494 19.83 -13.35 -21.67
N ARG A 495 20.43 -13.91 -22.73
CA ARG A 495 20.53 -13.21 -24.01
C ARG A 495 19.11 -12.73 -24.31
N TYR A 496 18.89 -11.43 -24.24
CA TYR A 496 17.75 -10.81 -24.89
C TYR A 496 17.77 -11.26 -26.35
N ILE A 497 16.91 -12.22 -26.70
CA ILE A 497 16.50 -12.38 -28.08
C ILE A 497 15.60 -11.19 -28.35
N VAL A 498 16.23 -10.10 -28.79
CA VAL A 498 15.54 -8.99 -29.43
C VAL A 498 14.99 -9.56 -30.74
N TYR A 499 13.71 -9.92 -30.76
CA TYR A 499 12.99 -10.00 -32.02
C TYR A 499 12.83 -8.57 -32.54
N SER A 500 13.72 -8.16 -33.44
CA SER A 500 13.51 -6.98 -34.27
C SER A 500 12.38 -7.30 -35.24
N MET A 501 11.17 -6.86 -34.93
CA MET A 501 10.09 -6.78 -35.92
C MET A 501 10.40 -5.59 -36.84
N ASN A 502 11.07 -5.87 -37.96
CA ASN A 502 11.09 -4.94 -39.09
C ASN A 502 9.70 -4.91 -39.70
N THR A 503 9.06 -3.75 -39.60
CA THR A 503 7.85 -3.40 -40.33
C THR A 503 8.16 -3.17 -41.80
N SER A 504 7.42 -3.87 -42.67
CA SER A 504 7.18 -3.43 -44.06
C SER A 504 5.86 -4.05 -44.56
N THR A 505 4.81 -3.24 -44.41
CA THR A 505 3.62 -3.04 -45.25
C THR A 505 3.37 -3.98 -46.45
N HIS A 506 2.17 -4.60 -46.54
CA HIS A 506 1.06 -4.14 -47.40
C HIS A 506 -0.21 -5.04 -47.37
N THR A 507 -1.33 -4.42 -46.97
CA THR A 507 -2.72 -4.47 -47.51
C THR A 507 -3.43 -5.79 -47.93
N LEU A 508 -4.48 -6.10 -47.14
CA LEU A 508 -5.90 -6.38 -47.50
C LEU A 508 -6.25 -7.28 -48.71
N SER A 509 -7.00 -8.37 -48.48
CA SER A 509 -8.42 -8.49 -48.90
C SER A 509 -9.11 -9.81 -48.46
N GLU A 510 -10.43 -9.70 -48.35
CA GLU A 510 -11.49 -10.61 -47.90
C GLU A 510 -11.57 -12.06 -48.44
N SER A 511 -12.33 -12.85 -47.67
CA SER A 511 -13.35 -13.85 -48.08
C SER A 511 -13.01 -15.36 -48.09
N GLY A 512 -13.81 -16.12 -47.31
CA GLY A 512 -14.57 -17.26 -47.85
C GLY A 512 -14.06 -18.69 -47.65
N LEU A 513 -14.82 -19.44 -46.83
CA LEU A 513 -15.25 -20.85 -47.02
C LEU A 513 -14.28 -22.04 -46.79
N ARG A 514 -14.76 -22.89 -45.86
CA ARG A 514 -14.66 -24.36 -45.67
C ARG A 514 -13.89 -25.20 -46.72
N PHE A 515 -13.11 -26.20 -46.29
CA PHE A 515 -13.52 -27.61 -46.09
C PHE A 515 -12.32 -28.50 -45.68
N ASP A 516 -12.65 -29.65 -45.08
CA ASP A 516 -11.81 -30.70 -44.49
C ASP A 516 -10.80 -31.38 -45.45
N ASN A 517 -9.68 -31.89 -44.91
CA ASN A 517 -9.36 -33.34 -44.86
C ASN A 517 -7.88 -33.67 -44.50
N ASN A 518 -7.73 -34.66 -43.61
CA ASN A 518 -6.75 -35.76 -43.54
C ASN A 518 -5.22 -35.48 -43.57
N GLY A 519 -4.52 -35.91 -42.51
CA GLY A 519 -3.05 -36.03 -42.43
C GLY A 519 -2.51 -37.30 -43.12
N PRO A 520 -1.41 -37.94 -42.65
CA PRO A 520 -0.24 -37.47 -41.91
C PRO A 520 1.10 -37.90 -42.59
N SER A 521 2.23 -37.62 -41.92
CA SER A 521 3.59 -38.20 -42.09
C SER A 521 4.52 -37.60 -43.16
N ALA A 522 5.71 -37.17 -42.71
CA ALA A 522 6.98 -37.82 -43.04
C ALA A 522 8.18 -37.04 -42.45
N ASN A 523 9.09 -37.80 -41.83
CA ASN A 523 10.41 -37.41 -41.34
C ASN A 523 11.33 -36.86 -42.45
N SER A 524 12.25 -35.96 -42.10
CA SER A 524 13.69 -36.00 -42.46
C SER A 524 14.38 -34.76 -41.86
N GLN A 525 15.22 -34.93 -40.86
CA GLN A 525 16.69 -35.05 -40.95
C GLN A 525 17.44 -33.75 -41.23
N SER A 526 18.06 -33.27 -40.15
CA SER A 526 19.38 -32.62 -40.02
C SER A 526 20.09 -32.14 -41.28
N TYR A 527 20.47 -30.86 -41.28
CA TYR A 527 21.82 -30.46 -41.67
C TYR A 527 22.36 -29.42 -40.68
N SER A 528 23.49 -29.76 -40.07
CA SER A 528 24.34 -28.86 -39.32
C SER A 528 25.22 -28.09 -40.30
N GLU A 529 25.22 -26.76 -40.21
CA GLU A 529 26.30 -25.97 -40.78
C GLU A 529 26.88 -25.06 -39.70
N ARG A 530 28.11 -25.40 -39.30
CA ARG A 530 29.03 -24.50 -38.61
C ARG A 530 29.65 -23.61 -39.67
N VAL A 531 29.52 -22.29 -39.52
CA VAL A 531 30.46 -21.34 -40.12
C VAL A 531 30.98 -20.45 -39.00
N TYR A 532 32.29 -20.53 -38.80
CA TYR A 532 33.06 -19.64 -37.95
C TYR A 532 33.36 -18.33 -38.71
N ILE A 533 33.64 -17.28 -37.92
CA ILE A 533 34.81 -16.38 -38.00
C ILE A 533 34.43 -14.88 -37.84
N SER A 534 35.03 -14.30 -36.79
CA SER A 534 35.46 -12.90 -36.52
C SER A 534 34.57 -11.74 -36.98
N SER A 535 34.26 -10.77 -36.14
CA SER A 535 35.20 -9.93 -35.38
C SER A 535 34.51 -9.29 -34.18
#